data_AF-A0A1G9VE39-F1
#
_entry.id   AF-A0A1G9VE39-F1
#
_cell.length_a   1.000
_cell.length_b   1.000
_cell.length_c   1.000
_cell.angle_alpha   90.00
_cell.angle_beta   90.00
_cell.angle_gamma   90.00
#
_symmetry.space_group_name_H-M   'P 1'
#
loop_
_entity.id
_entity.type
_entity.pdbx_description
1 polymer ?
#
loop_
_entity_poly.entity_id
_entity_poly.type
_entity_poly.pdbx_seq_one_letter_code
_entity_poly.pdbx_strand_id
1 'polypeptide(L)'
;MNRETVTLMANKKTIDLKPQQMVVYRSCKIIEAVDRNEACYYLYMYKDKPLNGIRANHIKLGSFLHRALARGISFSGTHPLTLQVLSDHPSFRSISFNQLYKKIAASHSPLETAYILTLFDSFAANEPIHKLLKNTYYKYRRNGQMLLAYKTLNIFADFAPEDAFARDMQGHLDFQRYRQRYADVKEVASSDPQHFERVSFDRLTDSETSRLLLDCLHQQNRLIDEIAVRLHLLTNRTIAEDLIVFDLIEQQFDREQQLQFYRQLAYSPELPAALSAQLLEKLLESHQSEAVVHLLTVNDILPSAVHKQAIADCFAKAGLSTFPPLFDSLNHRLLDLFSDQPHLLEPIVIRCISAFFRDYDLDSLKQWLEPFQQQGIHLPIEQKLNKMQQLEEDPEQQGTLGELYLYFHQPEKSIDCFKWEMELKPEDPKPVHLLSKVYLTLGNKDEAAVYQQLYLQMQR
;
A
#
# COMPACT_ATOMS: atom_id res chain seq x y z
N MET A 1 8.48 -20.28 -1.41
CA MET A 1 9.70 -19.48 -1.70
C MET A 1 9.33 -18.47 -2.77
N ASN A 2 9.03 -17.24 -2.36
CA ASN A 2 8.57 -16.19 -3.25
C ASN A 2 9.74 -15.64 -4.07
N ARG A 3 9.55 -15.48 -5.38
CA ARG A 3 10.63 -15.01 -6.25
C ARG A 3 10.61 -13.49 -6.37
N GLU A 4 11.69 -12.87 -5.93
CA GLU A 4 11.94 -11.42 -6.12
C GLU A 4 12.39 -11.07 -7.54
N THR A 5 12.61 -12.08 -8.39
CA THR A 5 13.01 -11.91 -9.79
C THR A 5 12.20 -12.80 -10.71
N VAL A 6 11.98 -12.33 -11.93
CA VAL A 6 11.24 -13.04 -12.96
C VAL A 6 12.09 -13.19 -14.21
N THR A 7 12.00 -14.36 -14.84
CA THR A 7 12.84 -14.70 -15.98
C THR A 7 12.13 -14.41 -17.30
N LEU A 8 12.72 -13.62 -18.19
CA LEU A 8 12.26 -13.43 -19.56
C LEU A 8 13.13 -14.19 -20.55
N MET A 9 12.52 -15.11 -21.30
CA MET A 9 13.15 -15.81 -22.41
C MET A 9 12.97 -15.02 -23.71
N ALA A 10 14.04 -14.40 -24.21
CA ALA A 10 14.07 -13.65 -25.46
C ALA A 10 15.16 -14.19 -26.39
N ASN A 11 14.81 -14.65 -27.59
CA ASN A 11 15.77 -15.15 -28.59
C ASN A 11 16.78 -16.18 -28.04
N LYS A 12 16.30 -17.18 -27.27
CA LYS A 12 17.09 -18.20 -26.57
C LYS A 12 18.02 -17.66 -25.47
N LYS A 13 17.99 -16.36 -25.16
CA LYS A 13 18.66 -15.77 -24.01
C LYS A 13 17.68 -15.64 -22.85
N THR A 14 18.23 -15.78 -21.65
CA THR A 14 17.54 -15.63 -20.38
C THR A 14 17.90 -14.27 -19.81
N ILE A 15 16.90 -13.44 -19.51
CA ILE A 15 17.05 -12.13 -18.91
C ILE A 15 16.38 -12.17 -17.54
N ASP A 16 17.11 -11.87 -16.49
CA ASP A 16 16.55 -11.74 -15.15
C ASP A 16 16.03 -10.31 -14.97
N LEU A 17 14.78 -10.20 -14.54
CA LEU A 17 14.09 -8.94 -14.36
C LEU A 17 13.69 -8.77 -12.89
N LYS A 18 13.87 -7.55 -12.38
CA LYS A 18 13.37 -7.13 -11.08
C LYS A 18 12.01 -6.45 -11.26
N PRO A 19 10.91 -6.97 -10.67
CA PRO A 19 9.60 -6.34 -10.76
C PRO A 19 9.61 -5.00 -10.01
N GLN A 20 9.00 -3.99 -10.62
CA GLN A 20 8.83 -2.65 -10.06
C GLN A 20 7.40 -2.44 -9.57
N GLN A 21 6.43 -2.82 -10.41
CA GLN A 21 5.01 -2.79 -10.06
C GLN A 21 4.23 -3.83 -10.85
N MET A 22 3.10 -4.25 -10.28
CA MET A 22 2.05 -4.96 -10.98
C MET A 22 0.81 -4.09 -11.06
N VAL A 23 0.18 -4.07 -12.23
CA VAL A 23 -1.08 -3.39 -12.45
C VAL A 23 -2.14 -4.41 -12.87
N VAL A 24 -3.23 -4.45 -12.12
CA VAL A 24 -4.44 -5.22 -12.44
C VAL A 24 -5.41 -4.28 -13.14
N TYR A 25 -5.74 -4.60 -14.39
CA TYR A 25 -6.66 -3.80 -15.19
C TYR A 25 -7.51 -4.69 -16.09
N ARG A 26 -8.82 -4.73 -15.81
CA ARG A 26 -9.77 -5.62 -16.49
C ARG A 26 -9.27 -7.08 -16.39
N SER A 27 -9.37 -7.84 -17.48
CA SER A 27 -8.94 -9.24 -17.53
C SER A 27 -7.42 -9.45 -17.54
N CYS A 28 -6.62 -8.40 -17.27
CA CYS A 28 -5.18 -8.40 -17.45
C CYS A 28 -4.40 -8.00 -16.19
N LYS A 29 -3.25 -8.65 -16.03
CA LYS A 29 -2.19 -8.22 -15.12
C LYS A 29 -0.97 -7.85 -15.94
N ILE A 30 -0.42 -6.66 -15.68
CA ILE A 30 0.77 -6.17 -16.35
C ILE A 30 1.83 -5.94 -15.28
N ILE A 31 2.95 -6.63 -15.40
CA ILE A 31 4.08 -6.45 -14.48
C ILE A 31 5.13 -5.62 -15.21
N GLU A 32 5.40 -4.43 -14.70
CA GLU A 32 6.54 -3.63 -15.10
C GLU A 32 7.77 -4.12 -14.35
N ALA A 33 8.83 -4.43 -15.09
CA ALA A 33 10.06 -4.95 -14.54
C ALA A 33 11.27 -4.39 -15.29
N VAL A 34 12.41 -4.31 -14.61
CA VAL A 34 13.66 -3.77 -15.16
C VAL A 34 14.77 -4.81 -15.15
N ASP A 35 15.66 -4.76 -16.14
CA ASP A 35 16.90 -5.55 -16.11
C ASP A 35 18.02 -4.82 -15.34
N ARG A 36 19.23 -5.40 -15.35
CA ARG A 36 20.41 -4.83 -14.68
C ARG A 36 20.87 -3.47 -15.25
N ASN A 37 20.44 -3.13 -16.46
CA ASN A 37 20.76 -1.87 -17.13
C ASN A 37 19.59 -0.87 -17.05
N GLU A 38 18.62 -1.12 -16.15
CA GLU A 38 17.40 -0.32 -15.99
C GLU A 38 16.54 -0.24 -17.25
N ALA A 39 16.70 -1.18 -18.20
CA ALA A 39 15.80 -1.24 -19.34
C ALA A 39 14.42 -1.78 -18.91
N CYS A 40 13.34 -1.11 -19.33
CA CYS A 40 11.99 -1.47 -18.94
C CYS A 40 11.38 -2.59 -19.81
N TYR A 41 10.67 -3.49 -19.15
CA TYR A 41 9.94 -4.60 -19.74
C TYR A 41 8.53 -4.67 -19.15
N TYR A 42 7.55 -5.00 -19.98
CA TYR A 42 6.18 -5.23 -19.58
C TYR A 42 5.80 -6.69 -19.82
N LEU A 43 5.43 -7.38 -18.75
CA LEU A 43 5.02 -8.79 -18.77
C LEU A 43 3.50 -8.86 -18.71
N TYR A 44 2.88 -9.41 -19.75
CA TYR A 44 1.44 -9.47 -19.89
C TYR A 44 0.89 -10.82 -19.48
N MET A 45 -0.17 -10.77 -18.68
CA MET A 45 -1.00 -11.91 -18.36
C MET A 45 -2.46 -11.62 -18.67
N TYR A 46 -3.19 -12.65 -19.09
CA TYR A 46 -4.62 -12.59 -19.32
C TYR A 46 -5.28 -13.77 -18.62
N LYS A 47 -6.20 -13.49 -17.69
CA LYS A 47 -6.87 -14.50 -16.84
C LYS A 47 -5.89 -15.54 -16.29
N ASP A 48 -4.86 -15.04 -15.60
CA ASP A 48 -3.81 -15.86 -14.96
C ASP A 48 -2.96 -16.70 -15.90
N LYS A 49 -2.98 -16.43 -17.21
CA LYS A 49 -2.11 -17.09 -18.18
C LYS A 49 -1.07 -16.11 -18.74
N PRO A 50 0.22 -16.44 -18.69
CA PRO A 50 1.27 -15.60 -19.26
C PRO A 50 1.16 -15.55 -20.78
N LEU A 51 1.02 -14.33 -21.31
CA LEU A 51 0.91 -14.07 -22.74
C LEU A 51 2.27 -13.87 -23.39
N ASN A 52 2.94 -12.76 -23.04
CA ASN A 52 4.17 -12.28 -23.66
C ASN A 52 4.92 -11.32 -22.72
N GLY A 53 6.23 -11.20 -22.88
CA GLY A 53 7.04 -10.13 -22.28
C GLY A 53 7.65 -9.24 -23.36
N ILE A 54 7.56 -7.93 -23.20
CA ILE A 54 7.96 -6.97 -24.24
C ILE A 54 8.89 -5.92 -23.62
N ARG A 55 10.04 -5.70 -24.25
CA ARG A 55 10.91 -4.56 -23.93
C ARG A 55 10.33 -3.29 -24.55
N ALA A 56 10.27 -2.22 -23.78
CA ALA A 56 9.70 -0.96 -24.22
C ALA A 56 10.56 0.23 -23.81
N ASN A 57 10.75 1.16 -24.75
CA ASN A 57 11.42 2.45 -24.49
C ASN A 57 10.43 3.62 -24.47
N HIS A 58 9.20 3.40 -24.93
CA HIS A 58 8.13 4.38 -24.96
C HIS A 58 6.78 3.67 -24.87
N ILE A 59 5.78 4.38 -24.36
CA ILE A 59 4.38 3.92 -24.30
C ILE A 59 3.54 4.83 -25.18
N LYS A 60 2.77 4.25 -26.09
CA LYS A 60 1.86 5.00 -26.95
C LYS A 60 0.71 5.57 -26.12
N LEU A 61 0.47 6.88 -26.21
CA LEU A 61 -0.66 7.52 -25.52
C LEU A 61 -2.00 6.95 -25.99
N GLY A 62 -2.92 6.79 -25.04
CA GLY A 62 -4.26 6.25 -25.31
C GLY A 62 -4.30 4.73 -25.57
N SER A 63 -3.15 4.06 -25.64
CA SER A 63 -3.05 2.61 -25.77
C SER A 63 -3.59 1.86 -24.55
N PHE A 64 -3.80 0.56 -24.69
CA PHE A 64 -4.21 -0.29 -23.57
C PHE A 64 -3.22 -0.22 -22.40
N LEU A 65 -1.91 -0.29 -22.66
CA LEU A 65 -0.89 -0.18 -21.61
C LEU A 65 -0.96 1.16 -20.89
N HIS A 66 -1.06 2.26 -21.65
CA HIS A 66 -1.19 3.59 -21.07
C HIS A 66 -2.43 3.69 -20.16
N ARG A 67 -3.59 3.19 -20.61
CA ARG A 67 -4.82 3.17 -19.81
C ARG A 67 -4.69 2.28 -18.57
N ALA A 68 -4.06 1.13 -18.70
CA ALA A 68 -3.81 0.22 -17.59
C ALA A 68 -2.94 0.90 -16.52
N LEU A 69 -1.79 1.46 -16.89
CA LEU A 69 -0.92 2.14 -15.93
C LEU A 69 -1.58 3.38 -15.31
N ALA A 70 -2.43 4.09 -16.04
CA ALA A 70 -3.09 5.30 -15.55
C ALA A 70 -4.34 5.05 -14.70
N ARG A 71 -5.06 3.93 -14.92
CA ARG A 71 -6.39 3.68 -14.31
C ARG A 71 -6.52 2.31 -13.66
N GLY A 72 -5.49 1.47 -13.75
CA GLY A 72 -5.47 0.15 -13.16
C GLY A 72 -5.16 0.19 -11.67
N ILE A 73 -5.40 -0.94 -11.01
CA ILE A 73 -5.09 -1.13 -9.60
C ILE A 73 -3.63 -1.52 -9.50
N SER A 74 -2.81 -0.65 -8.93
CA SER A 74 -1.35 -0.83 -8.85
C SER A 74 -0.91 -1.40 -7.51
N PHE A 75 0.10 -2.27 -7.57
CA PHE A 75 0.80 -2.85 -6.42
C PHE A 75 2.31 -2.79 -6.67
N SER A 76 3.11 -2.63 -5.63
CA SER A 76 4.57 -2.66 -5.78
C SER A 76 5.07 -4.04 -6.24
N GLY A 77 6.28 -4.07 -6.80
CA GLY A 77 6.94 -5.30 -7.24
C GLY A 77 7.18 -6.31 -6.11
N THR A 78 7.27 -5.83 -4.88
CA THR A 78 7.45 -6.62 -3.66
C THR A 78 6.15 -6.95 -2.95
N HIS A 79 5.01 -6.45 -3.44
CA HIS A 79 3.71 -6.70 -2.84
C HIS A 79 3.35 -8.21 -2.91
N PRO A 80 2.68 -8.80 -1.89
CA PRO A 80 2.38 -10.23 -1.89
C PRO A 80 1.58 -10.69 -3.11
N LEU A 81 0.61 -9.90 -3.60
CA LEU A 81 -0.13 -10.22 -4.83
C LEU A 81 0.80 -10.33 -6.04
N THR A 82 1.77 -9.42 -6.17
CA THR A 82 2.75 -9.44 -7.27
C THR A 82 3.64 -10.66 -7.18
N LEU A 83 4.16 -10.94 -5.98
CA LEU A 83 5.04 -12.08 -5.73
C LEU A 83 4.34 -13.42 -5.93
N GLN A 84 3.06 -13.53 -5.59
CA GLN A 84 2.25 -14.72 -5.81
C GLN A 84 2.13 -15.02 -7.32
N VAL A 85 1.75 -14.00 -8.10
CA VAL A 85 1.64 -14.11 -9.56
C VAL A 85 2.97 -14.54 -10.20
N LEU A 86 4.09 -13.98 -9.74
CA LEU A 86 5.42 -14.33 -10.22
C LEU A 86 5.89 -15.72 -9.77
N SER A 87 5.42 -16.20 -8.62
CA SER A 87 5.74 -17.53 -8.12
C SER A 87 4.99 -18.61 -8.92
N ASP A 88 3.74 -18.35 -9.26
CA ASP A 88 2.93 -19.21 -10.13
C ASP A 88 3.45 -19.19 -11.59
N HIS A 89 4.02 -18.07 -12.00
CA HIS A 89 4.56 -17.87 -13.36
C HIS A 89 5.99 -17.34 -13.33
N PRO A 90 6.98 -18.19 -13.03
CA PRO A 90 8.37 -17.77 -12.85
C PRO A 90 9.07 -17.31 -14.14
N SER A 91 8.46 -17.58 -15.31
CA SER A 91 9.07 -17.22 -16.59
C SER A 91 8.06 -16.79 -17.65
N PHE A 92 8.49 -15.82 -18.45
CA PHE A 92 7.77 -15.29 -19.59
C PHE A 92 8.57 -15.51 -20.87
N ARG A 93 7.88 -15.52 -22.01
CA ARG A 93 8.53 -15.56 -23.33
C ARG A 93 8.33 -14.22 -24.01
N SER A 94 9.35 -13.76 -24.73
CA SER A 94 9.26 -12.64 -25.66
C SER A 94 9.16 -13.19 -27.08
N ILE A 95 7.97 -13.11 -27.67
CA ILE A 95 7.67 -13.56 -29.04
C ILE A 95 7.12 -12.42 -29.89
N SER A 96 7.27 -12.53 -31.21
CA SER A 96 6.76 -11.52 -32.14
C SER A 96 5.22 -11.52 -32.20
N PHE A 97 4.63 -10.40 -32.63
CA PHE A 97 3.16 -10.27 -32.74
C PHE A 97 2.52 -11.39 -33.59
N ASN A 98 3.16 -11.80 -34.69
CA ASN A 98 2.67 -12.89 -35.54
C ASN A 98 2.74 -14.26 -34.84
N GLN A 99 3.78 -14.50 -34.04
CA GLN A 99 3.88 -15.72 -33.23
C GLN A 99 2.84 -15.72 -32.11
N LEU A 100 2.62 -14.56 -31.48
CA LEU A 100 1.59 -14.38 -30.48
C LEU A 100 0.20 -14.66 -31.06
N TYR A 101 -0.14 -14.08 -32.22
CA TYR A 101 -1.40 -14.38 -32.93
C TYR A 101 -1.61 -15.89 -33.11
N LYS A 102 -0.61 -16.61 -33.63
CA LYS A 102 -0.69 -18.07 -33.82
C LYS A 102 -0.88 -18.83 -32.50
N LYS A 103 -0.16 -18.45 -31.44
CA LYS A 103 -0.25 -19.07 -30.11
C LYS A 103 -1.66 -18.88 -29.52
N ILE A 104 -2.20 -17.66 -29.59
CA ILE A 104 -3.49 -17.32 -29.01
C ILE A 104 -4.63 -17.94 -29.82
N ALA A 105 -4.59 -17.84 -31.15
CA ALA A 105 -5.60 -18.41 -32.04
C ALA A 105 -5.73 -19.94 -31.91
N ALA A 106 -4.67 -20.64 -31.48
CA ALA A 106 -4.70 -22.08 -31.24
C ALA A 106 -5.47 -22.49 -29.98
N SER A 107 -5.62 -21.58 -29.01
CA SER A 107 -6.14 -21.87 -27.67
C SER A 107 -7.39 -21.08 -27.28
N HIS A 108 -7.79 -20.10 -28.09
CA HIS A 108 -8.90 -19.21 -27.81
C HIS A 108 -9.83 -19.07 -29.01
N SER A 109 -11.07 -18.64 -28.75
CA SER A 109 -12.03 -18.36 -29.82
C SER A 109 -11.56 -17.19 -30.70
N PRO A 110 -12.09 -17.04 -31.94
CA PRO A 110 -11.75 -15.89 -32.79
C PRO A 110 -12.05 -14.53 -32.13
N LEU A 111 -13.16 -14.43 -31.40
CA LEU A 111 -13.54 -13.23 -30.65
C LEU A 111 -12.49 -12.91 -29.56
N GLU A 112 -12.16 -13.90 -28.73
CA GLU A 112 -11.22 -13.73 -27.63
C GLU A 112 -9.79 -13.49 -28.12
N THR A 113 -9.40 -14.15 -29.22
CA THR A 113 -8.13 -13.88 -29.92
C THR A 113 -8.06 -12.44 -30.39
N ALA A 114 -9.14 -11.92 -30.99
CA ALA A 114 -9.18 -10.53 -31.44
C ALA A 114 -9.02 -9.56 -30.26
N TYR A 115 -9.72 -9.79 -29.15
CA TYR A 115 -9.55 -8.98 -27.94
C TYR A 115 -8.13 -9.05 -27.37
N ILE A 116 -7.56 -10.24 -27.16
CA ILE A 116 -6.23 -10.38 -26.54
C ILE A 116 -5.19 -9.58 -27.34
N LEU A 117 -5.35 -9.50 -28.66
CA LEU A 117 -4.41 -8.77 -29.50
C LEU A 117 -4.61 -7.25 -29.48
N THR A 118 -5.79 -6.73 -29.10
CA THR A 118 -5.96 -5.29 -28.87
C THR A 118 -5.18 -4.81 -27.65
N LEU A 119 -4.87 -5.70 -26.69
CA LEU A 119 -4.07 -5.39 -25.50
C LEU A 119 -2.62 -4.98 -25.82
N PHE A 120 -2.14 -5.32 -27.02
CA PHE A 120 -0.77 -5.07 -27.48
C PHE A 120 -0.66 -3.88 -28.45
N ASP A 121 -1.69 -3.04 -28.51
CA ASP A 121 -1.75 -1.83 -29.35
C ASP A 121 -0.65 -0.79 -29.09
N SER A 122 0.05 -0.92 -27.95
CA SER A 122 1.21 -0.12 -27.58
C SER A 122 2.46 -0.51 -28.39
N PHE A 123 2.51 -1.75 -28.89
CA PHE A 123 3.70 -2.36 -29.49
C PHE A 123 3.44 -2.96 -30.88
N ALA A 124 2.17 -3.03 -31.29
CA ALA A 124 1.76 -3.50 -32.60
C ALA A 124 1.23 -2.34 -33.45
N ALA A 125 1.44 -2.44 -34.77
CA ALA A 125 0.77 -1.54 -35.70
C ALA A 125 -0.76 -1.73 -35.60
N ASN A 126 -1.50 -0.64 -35.69
CA ASN A 126 -2.96 -0.67 -35.58
C ASN A 126 -3.61 -1.47 -36.72
N GLU A 127 -3.04 -1.43 -37.92
CA GLU A 127 -3.65 -1.96 -39.14
C GLU A 127 -3.89 -3.49 -39.13
N PRO A 128 -2.94 -4.34 -38.69
CA PRO A 128 -3.21 -5.76 -38.45
C PRO A 128 -4.38 -6.03 -37.51
N ILE A 129 -4.50 -5.25 -36.43
CA ILE A 129 -5.57 -5.40 -35.44
C ILE A 129 -6.92 -4.96 -36.04
N HIS A 130 -6.96 -3.84 -36.77
CA HIS A 130 -8.17 -3.39 -37.49
C HIS A 130 -8.65 -4.44 -38.49
N LYS A 131 -7.72 -5.00 -39.29
CA LYS A 131 -8.04 -6.04 -40.27
C LYS A 131 -8.58 -7.30 -39.59
N LEU A 132 -7.97 -7.71 -38.48
CA LEU A 132 -8.45 -8.85 -37.69
C LEU A 132 -9.86 -8.63 -37.17
N LEU A 133 -10.14 -7.47 -36.57
CA LEU A 133 -11.47 -7.13 -36.04
C LEU A 133 -12.54 -7.09 -37.13
N LYS A 134 -12.27 -6.44 -38.27
CA LYS A 134 -13.19 -6.41 -39.43
C LYS A 134 -13.47 -7.81 -39.96
N ASN A 135 -12.43 -8.63 -40.12
CA ASN A 135 -12.58 -10.01 -40.59
C ASN A 135 -13.41 -10.87 -39.64
N THR A 136 -13.16 -10.76 -38.33
CA THR A 136 -13.92 -11.46 -37.29
C THR A 136 -15.38 -11.02 -37.29
N TYR A 137 -15.66 -9.72 -37.40
CA TYR A 137 -17.01 -9.18 -37.52
C TYR A 137 -17.75 -9.74 -38.74
N TYR A 138 -17.16 -9.64 -39.94
CA TYR A 138 -17.82 -10.12 -41.16
C TYR A 138 -18.02 -11.63 -41.16
N LYS A 139 -17.09 -12.40 -40.58
CA LYS A 139 -17.25 -13.84 -40.40
C LYS A 139 -18.48 -14.16 -39.55
N TYR A 140 -18.61 -13.53 -38.38
CA TYR A 140 -19.76 -13.77 -37.52
C TYR A 140 -21.08 -13.30 -38.13
N ARG A 141 -21.07 -12.13 -38.78
CA ARG A 141 -22.26 -11.60 -39.46
C ARG A 141 -22.75 -12.52 -40.58
N ARG A 142 -21.85 -12.98 -41.46
CA ARG A 142 -22.18 -13.88 -42.58
C ARG A 142 -22.72 -15.24 -42.10
N ASN A 143 -22.24 -15.70 -40.95
CA ASN A 143 -22.69 -16.95 -40.34
C ASN A 143 -23.96 -16.80 -39.49
N GLY A 144 -24.62 -15.64 -39.50
CA GLY A 144 -25.84 -15.37 -38.71
C GLY A 144 -25.60 -15.23 -37.20
N GLN A 145 -24.35 -15.22 -36.74
CA GLN A 145 -23.96 -15.11 -35.33
C GLN A 145 -23.95 -13.64 -34.89
N MET A 146 -25.11 -12.98 -34.96
CA MET A 146 -25.24 -11.53 -34.78
C MET A 146 -24.79 -11.03 -33.41
N LEU A 147 -24.99 -11.80 -32.33
CA LEU A 147 -24.47 -11.42 -31.00
C LEU A 147 -22.93 -11.36 -31.01
N LEU A 148 -22.25 -12.36 -31.58
CA LEU A 148 -20.78 -12.39 -31.65
C LEU A 148 -20.24 -11.28 -32.57
N ALA A 149 -20.97 -10.96 -33.64
CA ALA A 149 -20.66 -9.79 -34.48
C ALA A 149 -20.75 -8.49 -33.67
N TYR A 150 -21.81 -8.32 -32.88
CA TYR A 150 -21.98 -7.15 -32.00
C TYR A 150 -20.89 -7.05 -30.93
N LYS A 151 -20.53 -8.17 -30.29
CA LYS A 151 -19.38 -8.23 -29.36
C LYS A 151 -18.07 -7.81 -30.01
N THR A 152 -17.84 -8.24 -31.25
CA THR A 152 -16.64 -7.85 -32.00
C THR A 152 -16.62 -6.33 -32.23
N LEU A 153 -17.76 -5.71 -32.53
CA LEU A 153 -17.86 -4.27 -32.66
C LEU A 153 -17.59 -3.55 -31.34
N ASN A 154 -18.05 -4.09 -30.21
CA ASN A 154 -17.75 -3.52 -28.89
C ASN A 154 -16.24 -3.54 -28.56
N ILE A 155 -15.55 -4.63 -28.90
CA ILE A 155 -14.08 -4.71 -28.77
C ILE A 155 -13.42 -3.67 -29.69
N PHE A 156 -13.93 -3.52 -30.91
CA PHE A 156 -13.39 -2.57 -31.87
C PHE A 156 -13.58 -1.12 -31.39
N ALA A 157 -14.76 -0.76 -30.91
CA ALA A 157 -15.03 0.58 -30.38
C ALA A 157 -14.17 0.93 -29.15
N ASP A 158 -13.80 -0.04 -28.30
CA ASP A 158 -12.89 0.20 -27.17
C ASP A 158 -11.42 0.36 -27.61
N PHE A 159 -11.01 -0.37 -28.64
CA PHE A 159 -9.66 -0.29 -29.21
C PHE A 159 -9.45 0.96 -30.06
N ALA A 160 -10.42 1.34 -30.88
CA ALA A 160 -10.38 2.51 -31.75
C ALA A 160 -11.71 3.29 -31.66
N PRO A 161 -11.91 4.11 -30.61
CA PRO A 161 -13.16 4.84 -30.38
C PRO A 161 -13.57 5.78 -31.52
N GLU A 162 -12.58 6.33 -32.24
CA GLU A 162 -12.81 7.25 -33.35
C GLU A 162 -13.07 6.55 -34.71
N ASP A 163 -12.93 5.22 -34.78
CA ASP A 163 -13.13 4.49 -36.04
C ASP A 163 -14.59 4.59 -36.51
N ALA A 164 -14.78 5.12 -37.73
CA ALA A 164 -16.10 5.33 -38.31
C ALA A 164 -16.84 4.00 -38.53
N PHE A 165 -16.13 2.94 -38.96
CA PHE A 165 -16.75 1.66 -39.25
C PHE A 165 -17.36 1.03 -38.00
N ALA A 166 -16.66 1.03 -36.87
CA ALA A 166 -17.20 0.51 -35.61
C ALA A 166 -18.47 1.26 -35.19
N ARG A 167 -18.44 2.60 -35.22
CA ARG A 167 -19.58 3.45 -34.85
C ARG A 167 -20.79 3.24 -35.77
N ASP A 168 -20.59 3.25 -37.07
CA ASP A 168 -21.66 3.08 -38.06
C ASP A 168 -22.31 1.69 -37.94
N MET A 169 -21.51 0.65 -37.77
CA MET A 169 -22.01 -0.72 -37.67
C MET A 169 -22.71 -0.98 -36.32
N GLN A 170 -22.25 -0.41 -35.21
CA GLN A 170 -22.98 -0.48 -33.93
C GLN A 170 -24.32 0.26 -34.00
N GLY A 171 -24.37 1.36 -34.77
CA GLY A 171 -25.56 2.17 -35.01
C GLY A 171 -26.62 1.53 -35.90
N HIS A 172 -26.29 0.43 -36.58
CA HIS A 172 -27.18 -0.23 -37.55
C HIS A 172 -28.45 -0.81 -36.89
N LEU A 173 -29.57 -0.80 -37.63
CA LEU A 173 -30.88 -1.29 -37.15
C LEU A 173 -30.85 -2.76 -36.71
N ASP A 174 -30.11 -3.60 -37.44
CA ASP A 174 -29.86 -5.02 -37.10
C ASP A 174 -29.39 -5.24 -35.65
N PHE A 175 -28.74 -4.23 -35.03
CA PHE A 175 -28.20 -4.34 -33.67
C PHE A 175 -28.98 -3.56 -32.61
N GLN A 176 -30.14 -2.96 -32.94
CA GLN A 176 -30.94 -2.18 -31.98
C GLN A 176 -31.34 -3.01 -30.73
N ARG A 177 -31.75 -4.27 -30.92
CA ARG A 177 -32.09 -5.17 -29.80
C ARG A 177 -30.91 -5.42 -28.85
N TYR A 178 -29.69 -5.50 -29.40
CA TYR A 178 -28.49 -5.75 -28.60
C TYR A 178 -28.05 -4.48 -27.87
N ARG A 179 -28.25 -3.30 -28.45
CA ARG A 179 -28.04 -2.02 -27.74
C ARG A 179 -28.94 -1.90 -26.52
N GLN A 180 -30.23 -2.24 -26.64
CA GLN A 180 -31.15 -2.26 -25.50
C GLN A 180 -30.71 -3.26 -24.43
N ARG A 181 -30.32 -4.48 -24.85
CA ARG A 181 -29.77 -5.50 -23.95
C ARG A 181 -28.52 -5.03 -23.20
N TYR A 182 -27.63 -4.30 -23.87
CA TYR A 182 -26.38 -3.82 -23.28
C TYR A 182 -26.54 -2.60 -22.37
N ALA A 183 -27.74 -2.03 -22.29
CA ALA A 183 -28.06 -1.01 -21.29
C ALA A 183 -28.29 -1.61 -19.89
N ASP A 184 -28.65 -2.90 -19.79
CA ASP A 184 -28.80 -3.61 -18.52
C ASP A 184 -27.50 -4.33 -18.14
N VAL A 185 -26.86 -3.86 -17.07
CA VAL A 185 -25.59 -4.37 -16.56
C VAL A 185 -25.67 -5.86 -16.18
N LYS A 186 -26.81 -6.35 -15.65
CA LYS A 186 -26.98 -7.76 -15.24
C LYS A 186 -27.05 -8.68 -16.45
N GLU A 187 -27.74 -8.25 -17.50
CA GLU A 187 -27.79 -9.01 -18.74
C GLU A 187 -26.44 -9.06 -19.43
N VAL A 188 -25.65 -7.98 -19.37
CA VAL A 188 -24.28 -7.97 -19.90
C VAL A 188 -23.37 -8.88 -19.07
N ALA A 189 -23.46 -8.87 -17.74
CA ALA A 189 -22.62 -9.72 -16.88
C ALA A 189 -22.72 -11.21 -17.24
N SER A 190 -23.93 -11.69 -17.51
CA SER A 190 -24.16 -13.08 -17.92
C SER A 190 -23.86 -13.35 -19.40
N SER A 191 -24.21 -12.42 -20.30
CA SER A 191 -24.15 -12.67 -21.74
C SER A 191 -22.83 -12.28 -22.38
N ASP A 192 -22.12 -11.30 -21.84
CA ASP A 192 -20.81 -10.84 -22.28
C ASP A 192 -19.90 -10.40 -21.12
N PRO A 193 -19.36 -11.37 -20.34
CA PRO A 193 -18.55 -11.08 -19.15
C PRO A 193 -17.36 -10.17 -19.42
N GLN A 194 -16.81 -10.23 -20.63
CA GLN A 194 -15.66 -9.42 -21.06
C GLN A 194 -16.01 -7.95 -21.25
N HIS A 195 -17.17 -7.66 -21.85
CA HIS A 195 -17.66 -6.29 -21.95
C HIS A 195 -18.15 -5.78 -20.60
N PHE A 196 -18.76 -6.65 -19.80
CA PHE A 196 -19.14 -6.32 -18.43
C PHE A 196 -17.92 -5.88 -17.62
N GLU A 197 -16.88 -6.72 -17.52
CA GLU A 197 -15.65 -6.40 -16.79
C GLU A 197 -15.03 -5.07 -17.24
N ARG A 198 -15.04 -4.81 -18.55
CA ARG A 198 -14.61 -3.51 -19.12
C ARG A 198 -15.40 -2.33 -18.54
N VAL A 199 -16.73 -2.40 -18.59
CA VAL A 199 -17.61 -1.34 -18.06
C VAL A 199 -17.48 -1.21 -16.54
N SER A 200 -17.30 -2.33 -15.85
CA SER A 200 -17.16 -2.35 -14.39
C SER A 200 -15.89 -1.64 -13.92
N PHE A 201 -14.76 -1.82 -14.60
CA PHE A 201 -13.53 -1.10 -14.28
C PHE A 201 -13.64 0.42 -14.50
N ASP A 202 -14.49 0.87 -15.41
CA ASP A 202 -14.77 2.31 -15.61
C ASP A 202 -15.76 2.87 -14.56
N ARG A 203 -16.43 1.99 -13.79
CA ARG A 203 -17.49 2.32 -12.82
C ARG A 203 -17.32 1.61 -11.48
N LEU A 204 -16.09 1.39 -11.02
CA LEU A 204 -15.81 0.67 -9.76
C LEU A 204 -16.45 1.33 -8.53
N THR A 205 -16.78 2.62 -8.61
CA THR A 205 -17.48 3.34 -7.53
C THR A 205 -18.96 2.98 -7.41
N ASP A 206 -19.55 2.35 -8.43
CA ASP A 206 -20.94 1.92 -8.39
C ASP A 206 -21.08 0.59 -7.63
N SER A 207 -21.83 0.60 -6.53
CA SER A 207 -21.93 -0.54 -5.61
C SER A 207 -22.52 -1.79 -6.27
N GLU A 208 -23.55 -1.64 -7.12
CA GLU A 208 -24.17 -2.78 -7.80
C GLU A 208 -23.22 -3.40 -8.83
N THR A 209 -22.57 -2.57 -9.65
CA THR A 209 -21.60 -3.01 -10.65
C THR A 209 -20.40 -3.71 -10.01
N SER A 210 -19.86 -3.16 -8.91
CA SER A 210 -18.72 -3.73 -8.20
C SER A 210 -19.05 -5.07 -7.55
N ARG A 211 -20.22 -5.22 -6.94
CA ARG A 211 -20.66 -6.51 -6.40
C ARG A 211 -20.75 -7.58 -7.50
N LEU A 212 -21.39 -7.26 -8.63
CA LEU A 212 -21.49 -8.18 -9.76
C LEU A 212 -20.11 -8.54 -10.36
N LEU A 213 -19.16 -7.59 -10.35
CA LEU A 213 -17.78 -7.84 -10.78
C LEU A 213 -17.09 -8.85 -9.85
N LEU A 214 -17.22 -8.67 -8.54
CA LEU A 214 -16.65 -9.59 -7.55
C LEU A 214 -17.24 -11.00 -7.70
N ASP A 215 -18.56 -11.11 -7.87
CA ASP A 215 -19.23 -12.40 -8.11
C ASP A 215 -18.69 -13.07 -9.40
N CYS A 216 -18.48 -12.29 -10.46
CA CYS A 216 -17.92 -12.79 -11.72
C CYS A 216 -16.47 -13.27 -11.57
N LEU A 217 -15.63 -12.53 -10.83
CA LEU A 217 -14.23 -12.91 -10.57
C LEU A 217 -14.15 -14.19 -9.72
N HIS A 218 -15.01 -14.28 -8.70
CA HIS A 218 -15.14 -15.45 -7.85
C HIS A 218 -15.53 -16.70 -8.65
N GLN A 219 -16.58 -16.61 -9.47
CA GLN A 219 -17.03 -17.72 -10.33
C GLN A 219 -15.98 -18.15 -11.36
N GLN A 220 -15.12 -17.23 -11.78
CA GLN A 220 -14.00 -17.52 -12.69
C GLN A 220 -12.76 -18.07 -11.97
N ASN A 221 -12.79 -18.22 -10.64
CA ASN A 221 -11.67 -18.61 -9.80
C ASN A 221 -10.45 -17.67 -9.98
N ARG A 222 -10.69 -16.37 -10.16
CA ARG A 222 -9.68 -15.33 -10.36
C ARG A 222 -9.36 -14.62 -9.04
N LEU A 223 -8.88 -15.38 -8.07
CA LEU A 223 -8.72 -14.95 -6.68
C LEU A 223 -7.81 -13.71 -6.52
N ILE A 224 -6.71 -13.65 -7.27
CA ILE A 224 -5.79 -12.49 -7.22
C ILE A 224 -6.47 -11.21 -7.73
N ASP A 225 -7.26 -11.31 -8.81
CA ASP A 225 -8.03 -10.16 -9.30
C ASP A 225 -9.12 -9.76 -8.31
N GLU A 226 -9.79 -10.74 -7.71
CA GLU A 226 -10.83 -10.49 -6.71
C GLU A 226 -10.26 -9.73 -5.50
N ILE A 227 -9.17 -10.23 -4.90
CA ILE A 227 -8.51 -9.56 -3.78
C ILE A 227 -8.03 -8.17 -4.18
N ALA A 228 -7.44 -8.02 -5.38
CA ALA A 228 -6.99 -6.70 -5.86
C ALA A 228 -8.14 -5.69 -5.95
N VAL A 229 -9.29 -6.10 -6.49
CA VAL A 229 -10.48 -5.25 -6.58
C VAL A 229 -11.04 -4.95 -5.19
N ARG A 230 -11.18 -5.94 -4.30
CA ARG A 230 -11.67 -5.70 -2.92
C ARG A 230 -10.80 -4.71 -2.16
N LEU A 231 -9.48 -4.86 -2.20
CA LEU A 231 -8.54 -3.91 -1.59
C LEU A 231 -8.67 -2.51 -2.17
N HIS A 232 -8.82 -2.39 -3.49
CA HIS A 232 -9.02 -1.09 -4.14
C HIS A 232 -10.33 -0.42 -3.70
N LEU A 233 -11.41 -1.20 -3.58
CA LEU A 233 -12.73 -0.68 -3.17
C LEU A 233 -12.74 -0.27 -1.69
N LEU A 234 -12.04 -1.01 -0.83
CA LEU A 234 -11.88 -0.69 0.59
C LEU A 234 -11.06 0.59 0.79
N THR A 235 -9.94 0.72 0.07
CA THR A 235 -9.06 1.89 0.17
C THR A 235 -9.66 3.16 -0.46
N ASN A 236 -10.56 3.02 -1.44
CA ASN A 236 -11.23 4.14 -2.12
C ASN A 236 -12.68 4.39 -1.67
N ARG A 237 -13.13 3.78 -0.58
CA ARG A 237 -14.42 4.07 0.10
C ARG A 237 -15.68 3.80 -0.73
N THR A 238 -15.65 2.77 -1.57
CA THR A 238 -16.77 2.48 -2.47
C THR A 238 -17.69 1.37 -1.96
N ILE A 239 -17.27 0.61 -0.93
CA ILE A 239 -18.09 -0.44 -0.30
C ILE A 239 -18.00 -0.31 1.22
N ALA A 240 -19.15 -0.44 1.88
CA ALA A 240 -19.27 -0.27 3.33
C ALA A 240 -18.74 -1.46 4.13
N GLU A 241 -18.87 -2.71 3.66
CA GLU A 241 -18.48 -3.89 4.45
C GLU A 241 -18.05 -5.03 3.55
N ASP A 242 -16.77 -5.42 3.60
CA ASP A 242 -16.22 -6.56 2.87
C ASP A 242 -15.26 -7.38 3.74
N LEU A 243 -15.82 -8.04 4.77
CA LEU A 243 -15.04 -8.84 5.71
C LEU A 243 -14.43 -10.10 5.06
N ILE A 244 -15.01 -10.55 3.93
CA ILE A 244 -14.55 -11.73 3.17
C ILE A 244 -13.10 -11.56 2.70
N VAL A 245 -12.63 -10.31 2.53
CA VAL A 245 -11.25 -10.03 2.13
C VAL A 245 -10.22 -10.70 3.05
N PHE A 246 -10.49 -10.76 4.36
CA PHE A 246 -9.57 -11.39 5.30
C PHE A 246 -9.51 -12.89 5.13
N ASP A 247 -10.66 -13.55 4.95
CA ASP A 247 -10.72 -14.99 4.71
C ASP A 247 -9.98 -15.36 3.42
N LEU A 248 -10.13 -14.57 2.36
CA LEU A 248 -9.42 -14.77 1.10
C LEU A 248 -7.90 -14.60 1.27
N ILE A 249 -7.48 -13.58 2.02
CA ILE A 249 -6.05 -13.35 2.31
C ILE A 249 -5.48 -14.52 3.12
N GLU A 250 -6.20 -14.99 4.14
CA GLU A 250 -5.73 -16.07 5.02
C GLU A 250 -5.67 -17.43 4.32
N GLN A 251 -6.56 -17.69 3.36
CA GLN A 251 -6.55 -18.92 2.58
C GLN A 251 -5.41 -18.96 1.55
N GLN A 252 -4.97 -17.81 1.05
CA GLN A 252 -4.03 -17.75 -0.08
C GLN A 252 -2.59 -17.41 0.32
N PHE A 253 -2.40 -16.71 1.44
CA PHE A 253 -1.10 -16.16 1.80
C PHE A 253 -0.59 -16.70 3.12
N ASP A 254 0.73 -16.78 3.26
CA ASP A 254 1.37 -17.12 4.52
C ASP A 254 1.29 -15.97 5.54
N ARG A 255 1.67 -16.23 6.79
CA ARG A 255 1.56 -15.25 7.88
C ARG A 255 2.34 -13.96 7.62
N GLU A 256 3.52 -14.03 7.01
CA GLU A 256 4.32 -12.82 6.75
C GLU A 256 3.67 -11.95 5.66
N GLN A 257 3.14 -12.59 4.64
CA GLN A 257 2.40 -11.93 3.56
C GLN A 257 1.08 -11.32 4.08
N GLN A 258 0.33 -12.06 4.89
CA GLN A 258 -0.89 -11.55 5.56
C GLN A 258 -0.60 -10.24 6.31
N LEU A 259 0.51 -10.17 7.05
CA LEU A 259 0.92 -8.95 7.76
C LEU A 259 1.24 -7.77 6.84
N GLN A 260 1.68 -8.01 5.61
CA GLN A 260 1.85 -6.92 4.65
C GLN A 260 0.50 -6.32 4.24
N PHE A 261 -0.53 -7.15 4.01
CA PHE A 261 -1.89 -6.65 3.73
C PHE A 261 -2.47 -5.90 4.92
N TYR A 262 -2.34 -6.43 6.13
CA TYR A 262 -2.90 -5.80 7.34
C TYR A 262 -2.26 -4.45 7.61
N ARG A 263 -0.93 -4.35 7.40
CA ARG A 263 -0.23 -3.06 7.45
C ARG A 263 -0.73 -2.11 6.38
N GLN A 264 -0.87 -2.53 5.12
CA GLN A 264 -1.39 -1.65 4.08
C GLN A 264 -2.77 -1.08 4.44
N LEU A 265 -3.67 -1.93 4.94
CA LEU A 265 -5.01 -1.51 5.35
C LEU A 265 -4.95 -0.55 6.55
N ALA A 266 -4.08 -0.78 7.54
CA ALA A 266 -3.97 0.06 8.73
C ALA A 266 -3.66 1.54 8.44
N TYR A 267 -2.96 1.81 7.33
CA TYR A 267 -2.61 3.17 6.90
C TYR A 267 -3.66 3.78 5.97
N SER A 268 -4.73 3.04 5.66
CA SER A 268 -5.82 3.53 4.82
C SER A 268 -6.81 4.34 5.67
N PRO A 269 -7.20 5.54 5.23
CA PRO A 269 -8.10 6.40 5.98
C PRO A 269 -9.57 6.02 5.80
N GLU A 270 -10.35 6.16 6.87
CA GLU A 270 -11.80 5.94 6.92
C GLU A 270 -12.22 4.51 6.54
N LEU A 271 -11.51 3.52 7.06
CA LEU A 271 -11.94 2.13 6.98
C LEU A 271 -13.26 1.92 7.75
N PRO A 272 -14.19 1.10 7.21
CA PRO A 272 -15.43 0.78 7.90
C PRO A 272 -15.21 0.21 9.30
N ALA A 273 -16.07 0.59 10.26
CA ALA A 273 -15.89 0.25 11.67
C ALA A 273 -15.76 -1.27 11.93
N ALA A 274 -16.57 -2.09 11.27
CA ALA A 274 -16.50 -3.55 11.41
C ALA A 274 -15.16 -4.12 10.89
N LEU A 275 -14.69 -3.65 9.74
CA LEU A 275 -13.41 -4.05 9.16
C LEU A 275 -12.24 -3.60 10.05
N SER A 276 -12.30 -2.37 10.52
CA SER A 276 -11.34 -1.77 11.43
C SER A 276 -11.21 -2.53 12.75
N ALA A 277 -12.32 -2.98 13.33
CA ALA A 277 -12.31 -3.80 14.54
C ALA A 277 -11.63 -5.15 14.31
N GLN A 278 -11.95 -5.84 13.21
CA GLN A 278 -11.35 -7.12 12.86
C GLN A 278 -9.85 -6.98 12.51
N LEU A 279 -9.49 -5.88 11.83
CA LEU A 279 -8.09 -5.56 11.55
C LEU A 279 -7.30 -5.29 12.83
N LEU A 280 -7.88 -4.55 13.78
CA LEU A 280 -7.26 -4.28 15.07
C LEU A 280 -6.93 -5.58 15.82
N GLU A 281 -7.85 -6.54 15.88
CA GLU A 281 -7.61 -7.86 16.49
C GLU A 281 -6.41 -8.57 15.85
N LYS A 282 -6.40 -8.65 14.51
CA LYS A 282 -5.30 -9.30 13.77
C LYS A 282 -3.95 -8.60 13.98
N LEU A 283 -3.92 -7.27 14.09
CA LEU A 283 -2.71 -6.50 14.36
C LEU A 283 -2.20 -6.68 15.79
N LEU A 284 -3.10 -6.78 16.78
CA LEU A 284 -2.76 -7.04 18.17
C LEU A 284 -2.16 -8.45 18.34
N GLU A 285 -2.78 -9.47 17.74
CA GLU A 285 -2.30 -10.87 17.75
C GLU A 285 -0.94 -11.04 17.08
N SER A 286 -0.61 -10.17 16.13
CA SER A 286 0.66 -10.18 15.40
C SER A 286 1.69 -9.17 15.91
N HIS A 287 1.40 -8.51 17.03
CA HIS A 287 2.29 -7.56 17.70
C HIS A 287 2.78 -6.41 16.79
N GLN A 288 1.94 -5.94 15.87
CA GLN A 288 2.27 -4.86 14.94
C GLN A 288 1.99 -3.48 15.56
N SER A 289 2.82 -3.09 16.53
CA SER A 289 2.60 -1.89 17.34
C SER A 289 2.42 -0.59 16.53
N GLU A 290 3.26 -0.33 15.54
CA GLU A 290 3.18 0.89 14.72
C GLU A 290 1.89 0.94 13.87
N ALA A 291 1.49 -0.20 13.32
CA ALA A 291 0.25 -0.30 12.54
C ALA A 291 -0.99 -0.11 13.42
N VAL A 292 -0.96 -0.59 14.67
CA VAL A 292 -2.05 -0.34 15.65
C VAL A 292 -2.16 1.15 15.96
N VAL A 293 -1.05 1.83 16.22
CA VAL A 293 -1.03 3.28 16.48
C VAL A 293 -1.62 4.04 15.29
N HIS A 294 -1.16 3.74 14.07
CA HIS A 294 -1.68 4.36 12.86
C HIS A 294 -3.18 4.10 12.66
N LEU A 295 -3.61 2.84 12.76
CA LEU A 295 -5.01 2.46 12.58
C LEU A 295 -5.93 3.25 13.51
N LEU A 296 -5.57 3.30 14.80
CA LEU A 296 -6.37 3.99 15.82
C LEU A 296 -6.32 5.50 15.70
N THR A 297 -5.26 6.09 15.14
CA THR A 297 -5.15 7.54 15.00
C THR A 297 -5.85 8.06 13.75
N VAL A 298 -5.85 7.28 12.67
CA VAL A 298 -6.43 7.66 11.39
C VAL A 298 -7.92 7.30 11.29
N ASN A 299 -8.37 6.28 12.04
CA ASN A 299 -9.75 5.81 11.99
C ASN A 299 -10.44 5.98 13.35
N ASP A 300 -11.69 6.43 13.33
CA ASP A 300 -12.53 6.68 14.51
C ASP A 300 -13.06 5.37 15.13
N ILE A 301 -12.14 4.53 15.57
CA ILE A 301 -12.41 3.24 16.20
C ILE A 301 -12.48 3.44 17.72
N LEU A 302 -13.54 2.98 18.36
CA LEU A 302 -13.58 2.86 19.82
C LEU A 302 -13.29 1.41 20.20
N PRO A 303 -12.09 1.10 20.72
CA PRO A 303 -11.73 -0.26 21.09
C PRO A 303 -12.54 -0.74 22.29
N SER A 304 -12.80 -2.05 22.34
CA SER A 304 -13.42 -2.67 23.50
C SER A 304 -12.53 -2.53 24.74
N ALA A 305 -13.14 -2.51 25.94
CA ALA A 305 -12.40 -2.38 27.20
C ALA A 305 -11.34 -3.48 27.40
N VAL A 306 -11.55 -4.67 26.81
CA VAL A 306 -10.64 -5.81 26.89
C VAL A 306 -9.34 -5.54 26.13
N HIS A 307 -9.38 -4.76 25.05
CA HIS A 307 -8.21 -4.49 24.21
C HIS A 307 -7.37 -3.30 24.69
N LYS A 308 -7.87 -2.48 25.62
CA LYS A 308 -7.21 -1.22 26.03
C LYS A 308 -5.79 -1.41 26.56
N GLN A 309 -5.55 -2.43 27.39
CA GLN A 309 -4.20 -2.73 27.88
C GLN A 309 -3.25 -3.10 26.73
N ALA A 310 -3.67 -3.99 25.83
CA ALA A 310 -2.85 -4.42 24.70
C ALA A 310 -2.55 -3.27 23.74
N ILE A 311 -3.50 -2.34 23.57
CA ILE A 311 -3.29 -1.11 22.79
C ILE A 311 -2.28 -0.20 23.48
N ALA A 312 -2.41 0.03 24.79
CA ALA A 312 -1.45 0.83 25.55
C ALA A 312 -0.02 0.26 25.45
N ASP A 313 0.12 -1.06 25.53
CA ASP A 313 1.40 -1.76 25.33
C ASP A 313 1.95 -1.54 23.90
N CYS A 314 1.09 -1.48 22.88
CA CYS A 314 1.50 -1.16 21.52
C CYS A 314 2.01 0.27 21.39
N PHE A 315 1.32 1.25 21.98
CA PHE A 315 1.79 2.64 22.02
C PHE A 315 3.16 2.75 22.71
N ALA A 316 3.35 2.06 23.83
CA ALA A 316 4.63 2.06 24.54
C ALA A 316 5.80 1.44 23.74
N LYS A 317 5.51 0.44 22.88
CA LYS A 317 6.51 -0.27 22.07
C LYS A 317 6.76 0.35 20.70
N ALA A 318 5.82 1.13 20.16
CA ALA A 318 5.93 1.73 18.83
C ALA A 318 7.21 2.58 18.69
N GLY A 319 7.82 2.57 17.50
CA GLY A 319 9.02 3.35 17.22
C GLY A 319 8.77 4.86 17.38
N LEU A 320 9.75 5.59 17.91
CA LEU A 320 9.64 7.04 18.14
C LEU A 320 9.31 7.82 16.86
N SER A 321 9.74 7.34 15.69
CA SER A 321 9.42 7.96 14.39
C SER A 321 7.94 7.90 14.00
N THR A 322 7.11 7.11 14.68
CA THR A 322 5.67 6.96 14.39
C THR A 322 4.87 8.19 14.82
N PHE A 323 5.31 8.87 15.88
CA PHE A 323 4.52 9.88 16.57
C PHE A 323 4.57 11.28 15.96
N PRO A 324 5.71 11.84 15.50
CA PRO A 324 5.80 13.25 15.09
C PRO A 324 4.73 13.72 14.10
N PRO A 325 4.31 12.93 13.09
CA PRO A 325 3.22 13.31 12.18
C PRO A 325 1.85 13.47 12.85
N LEU A 326 1.69 12.97 14.08
CA LEU A 326 0.44 12.91 14.84
C LEU A 326 0.38 13.95 15.96
N PHE A 327 1.35 14.88 16.04
CA PHE A 327 1.46 15.86 17.13
C PHE A 327 0.14 16.59 17.37
N ASP A 328 -0.48 17.15 16.33
CA ASP A 328 -1.66 18.02 16.49
C ASP A 328 -2.95 17.29 16.93
N SER A 329 -3.07 15.99 16.67
CA SER A 329 -4.33 15.26 16.85
C SER A 329 -4.29 14.17 17.91
N LEU A 330 -3.10 13.69 18.27
CA LEU A 330 -2.95 12.50 19.09
C LEU A 330 -3.43 12.71 20.54
N ASN A 331 -3.27 13.89 21.12
CA ASN A 331 -3.72 14.19 22.49
C ASN A 331 -5.23 13.99 22.66
N HIS A 332 -6.04 14.58 21.78
CA HIS A 332 -7.49 14.40 21.77
C HIS A 332 -7.87 12.94 21.53
N ARG A 333 -7.17 12.29 20.61
CA ARG A 333 -7.43 10.88 20.31
C ARG A 333 -7.14 9.96 21.50
N LEU A 334 -6.06 10.22 22.24
CA LEU A 334 -5.72 9.45 23.45
C LEU A 334 -6.76 9.63 24.55
N LEU A 335 -7.33 10.84 24.69
CA LEU A 335 -8.44 11.08 25.61
C LEU A 335 -9.68 10.27 25.23
N ASP A 336 -10.03 10.23 23.95
CA ASP A 336 -11.17 9.42 23.47
C ASP A 336 -10.98 7.92 23.75
N LEU A 337 -9.75 7.42 23.59
CA LEU A 337 -9.42 6.00 23.76
C LEU A 337 -9.33 5.57 25.24
N PHE A 338 -8.84 6.44 26.13
CA PHE A 338 -8.43 6.08 27.50
C PHE A 338 -9.03 6.93 28.62
N SER A 339 -10.02 7.80 28.36
CA SER A 339 -10.67 8.65 29.37
C SER A 339 -11.22 7.88 30.59
N ASP A 340 -11.68 6.64 30.40
CA ASP A 340 -12.16 5.74 31.46
C ASP A 340 -11.04 5.00 32.21
N GLN A 341 -9.82 4.96 31.66
CA GLN A 341 -8.64 4.32 32.26
C GLN A 341 -7.39 5.23 32.19
N PRO A 342 -7.40 6.40 32.88
CA PRO A 342 -6.32 7.40 32.74
C PRO A 342 -4.93 6.88 33.16
N HIS A 343 -4.87 5.86 34.01
CA HIS A 343 -3.61 5.25 34.45
C HIS A 343 -2.79 4.66 33.28
N LEU A 344 -3.42 4.33 32.15
CA LEU A 344 -2.74 3.83 30.95
C LEU A 344 -2.10 4.94 30.11
N LEU A 345 -2.50 6.21 30.31
CA LEU A 345 -2.02 7.34 29.51
C LEU A 345 -0.57 7.69 29.81
N GLU A 346 -0.13 7.59 31.07
CA GLU A 346 1.23 8.00 31.48
C GLU A 346 2.35 7.36 30.64
N PRO A 347 2.46 6.02 30.51
CA PRO A 347 3.52 5.42 29.69
C PRO A 347 3.40 5.78 28.19
N ILE A 348 2.19 5.97 27.69
CA ILE A 348 1.94 6.37 26.30
C ILE A 348 2.42 7.81 26.07
N VAL A 349 2.05 8.72 26.96
CA VAL A 349 2.39 10.14 26.87
C VAL A 349 3.88 10.34 27.04
N ILE A 350 4.55 9.63 27.96
CA ILE A 350 6.03 9.65 28.07
C ILE A 350 6.66 9.30 26.71
N ARG A 351 6.15 8.27 26.04
CA ARG A 351 6.66 7.84 24.73
C ARG A 351 6.43 8.91 23.65
N CYS A 352 5.24 9.51 23.61
CA CYS A 352 4.90 10.57 22.67
C CYS A 352 5.77 11.81 22.88
N ILE A 353 5.89 12.30 24.11
CA ILE A 353 6.73 13.45 24.47
C ILE A 353 8.20 13.19 24.11
N SER A 354 8.70 11.98 24.39
CA SER A 354 10.07 11.59 24.00
C SER A 354 10.30 11.65 22.49
N ALA A 355 9.29 11.30 21.69
CA ALA A 355 9.35 11.40 20.24
C ALA A 355 9.25 12.86 19.74
N PHE A 356 8.37 13.66 20.33
CA PHE A 356 8.14 15.05 19.95
C PHE A 356 9.29 15.98 20.32
N PHE A 357 10.03 15.68 21.39
CA PHE A 357 11.15 16.50 21.86
C PHE A 357 12.27 16.76 20.83
N ARG A 358 12.31 15.96 19.76
CA ARG A 358 13.23 16.13 18.64
C ARG A 358 12.90 17.36 17.81
N ASP A 359 11.61 17.61 17.59
CA ASP A 359 11.11 18.59 16.63
C ASP A 359 10.40 19.78 17.31
N TYR A 360 10.02 19.64 18.58
CA TYR A 360 9.28 20.62 19.35
C TYR A 360 10.04 21.06 20.61
N ASP A 361 9.81 22.31 21.03
CA ASP A 361 10.36 22.89 22.26
C ASP A 361 9.52 22.54 23.50
N LEU A 362 10.05 22.88 24.68
CA LEU A 362 9.42 22.53 25.95
C LEU A 362 8.04 23.19 26.11
N ASP A 363 7.87 24.43 25.68
CA ASP A 363 6.60 25.14 25.77
C ASP A 363 5.52 24.50 24.88
N SER A 364 5.87 24.11 23.64
CA SER A 364 4.96 23.39 22.74
C SER A 364 4.54 22.05 23.33
N LEU A 365 5.46 21.31 23.96
CA LEU A 365 5.15 20.04 24.62
C LEU A 365 4.22 20.20 25.82
N LYS A 366 4.33 21.31 26.56
CA LYS A 366 3.41 21.63 27.65
C LYS A 366 2.03 22.00 27.12
N GLN A 367 1.96 22.81 26.06
CA GLN A 367 0.70 23.14 25.38
C GLN A 367 0.01 21.88 24.86
N TRP A 368 0.78 20.92 24.34
CA TRP A 368 0.26 19.63 23.90
C TRP A 368 -0.46 18.84 25.01
N LEU A 369 -0.08 19.05 26.28
CA LEU A 369 -0.68 18.40 27.45
C LEU A 369 -1.93 19.12 27.99
N GLU A 370 -2.21 20.36 27.56
CA GLU A 370 -3.35 21.14 28.06
C GLU A 370 -4.70 20.42 27.93
N PRO A 371 -5.01 19.68 26.84
CA PRO A 371 -6.29 18.96 26.73
C PRO A 371 -6.51 17.93 27.85
N PHE A 372 -5.45 17.30 28.36
CA PHE A 372 -5.56 16.36 29.48
C PHE A 372 -5.94 17.09 30.77
N GLN A 373 -5.31 18.24 31.03
CA GLN A 373 -5.60 19.08 32.20
C GLN A 373 -7.04 19.61 32.17
N GLN A 374 -7.53 20.02 31.00
CA GLN A 374 -8.90 20.48 30.82
C GLN A 374 -9.94 19.40 31.16
N GLN A 375 -9.59 18.12 30.98
CA GLN A 375 -10.41 16.97 31.37
C GLN A 375 -10.17 16.51 32.83
N GLY A 376 -9.38 17.26 33.60
CA GLY A 376 -9.04 16.93 35.00
C GLY A 376 -8.08 15.75 35.13
N ILE A 377 -7.41 15.34 34.06
CA ILE A 377 -6.38 14.30 34.06
C ILE A 377 -5.02 14.98 34.25
N HIS A 378 -4.42 14.78 35.43
CA HIS A 378 -3.09 15.28 35.75
C HIS A 378 -2.07 14.16 35.66
N LEU A 379 -1.18 14.23 34.68
CA LEU A 379 -0.19 13.20 34.40
C LEU A 379 1.12 13.48 35.16
N PRO A 380 1.73 12.49 35.83
CA PRO A 380 3.01 12.67 36.52
C PRO A 380 4.12 13.25 35.63
N ILE A 381 4.08 13.01 34.32
CA ILE A 381 5.02 13.58 33.36
C ILE A 381 5.05 15.11 33.35
N GLU A 382 3.96 15.78 33.68
CA GLU A 382 3.86 17.25 33.76
C GLU A 382 4.85 17.80 34.80
N GLN A 383 5.04 17.10 35.91
CA GLN A 383 5.98 17.51 36.95
C GLN A 383 7.42 17.50 36.44
N LYS A 384 7.77 16.53 35.59
CA LYS A 384 9.11 16.46 34.98
C LYS A 384 9.32 17.61 33.99
N LEU A 385 8.34 17.93 33.16
CA LEU A 385 8.43 19.04 32.20
C LEU A 385 8.51 20.40 32.90
N ASN A 386 7.70 20.61 33.95
CA ASN A 386 7.78 21.81 34.77
C ASN A 386 9.14 21.94 35.47
N LYS A 387 9.70 20.83 35.96
CA LYS A 387 11.05 20.80 36.53
C LYS A 387 12.11 21.15 35.47
N MET A 388 12.00 20.65 34.24
CA MET A 388 12.93 21.01 33.16
C MET A 388 12.91 22.52 32.90
N GLN A 389 11.74 23.14 32.85
CA GLN A 389 11.62 24.57 32.59
C GLN A 389 12.29 25.41 33.69
N GLN A 390 12.11 25.02 34.95
CA GLN A 390 12.78 25.69 36.08
C GLN A 390 14.30 25.55 36.03
N LEU A 391 14.81 24.43 35.48
CA LEU A 391 16.24 24.14 35.38
C LEU A 391 16.90 24.78 34.16
N GLU A 392 16.15 25.10 33.09
CA GLU A 392 16.69 25.83 31.93
C GLU A 392 17.21 27.23 32.32
N GLU A 393 16.63 27.84 33.34
CA GLU A 393 17.05 29.14 33.89
C GLU A 393 18.08 29.04 35.03
N ASP A 394 18.47 27.83 35.45
CA ASP A 394 19.43 27.58 36.54
C ASP A 394 20.73 26.92 36.02
N PRO A 395 21.79 27.70 35.79
CA PRO A 395 23.08 27.18 35.35
C PRO A 395 23.75 26.22 36.34
N GLU A 396 23.42 26.26 37.64
CA GLU A 396 24.11 25.44 38.65
C GLU A 396 23.58 23.99 38.73
N GLN A 397 22.48 23.69 38.04
CA GLN A 397 21.79 22.40 38.06
C GLN A 397 21.69 21.74 36.67
N GLN A 398 22.58 22.11 35.74
CA GLN A 398 22.60 21.57 34.38
C GLN A 398 22.74 20.04 34.36
N GLY A 399 23.45 19.43 35.31
CA GLY A 399 23.52 17.98 35.46
C GLY A 399 22.14 17.32 35.67
N THR A 400 21.25 17.95 36.43
CA THR A 400 19.88 17.45 36.64
C THR A 400 19.03 17.59 35.37
N LEU A 401 19.20 18.69 34.64
CA LEU A 401 18.54 18.90 33.34
C LEU A 401 19.01 17.87 32.31
N GLY A 402 20.31 17.57 32.26
CA GLY A 402 20.88 16.54 31.39
C GLY A 402 20.31 15.14 31.65
N GLU A 403 20.13 14.77 32.92
CA GLU A 403 19.48 13.49 33.27
C GLU A 403 18.01 13.44 32.80
N LEU A 404 17.29 14.57 32.87
CA LEU A 404 15.92 14.66 32.35
C LEU A 404 15.87 14.56 30.82
N TYR A 405 16.82 15.18 30.10
CA TYR A 405 16.93 14.97 28.65
C TYR A 405 17.21 13.50 28.30
N LEU A 406 18.04 12.79 29.06
CA LEU A 406 18.23 11.35 28.86
C LEU A 406 16.96 10.53 29.10
N TYR A 407 16.17 10.90 30.11
CA TYR A 407 14.88 10.27 30.37
C TYR A 407 13.92 10.36 29.16
N PHE A 408 13.96 11.47 28.41
CA PHE A 408 13.18 11.68 27.20
C PHE A 408 13.88 11.24 25.90
N HIS A 409 14.92 10.40 26.01
CA HIS A 409 15.70 9.93 24.86
C HIS A 409 16.28 11.06 24.00
N GLN A 410 16.76 12.15 24.63
CA GLN A 410 17.42 13.29 23.98
C GLN A 410 18.94 13.31 24.29
N PRO A 411 19.72 12.36 23.75
CA PRO A 411 21.13 12.21 24.09
C PRO A 411 21.96 13.44 23.69
N GLU A 412 21.69 14.10 22.56
CA GLU A 412 22.46 15.28 22.16
C GLU A 412 22.28 16.45 23.15
N LYS A 413 21.03 16.77 23.51
CA LYS A 413 20.73 17.83 24.49
C LYS A 413 21.36 17.53 25.86
N SER A 414 21.37 16.26 26.26
CA SER A 414 22.00 15.85 27.52
C SER A 414 23.52 16.04 27.55
N ILE A 415 24.20 15.86 26.41
CA ILE A 415 25.65 16.06 26.30
C ILE A 415 26.02 17.50 26.61
N ASP A 416 25.28 18.46 26.07
CA ASP A 416 25.56 19.88 26.28
C ASP A 416 25.41 20.25 27.76
N CYS A 417 24.35 19.77 28.42
CA CYS A 417 24.16 19.93 29.86
C CYS A 417 25.30 19.32 30.68
N PHE A 418 25.74 18.09 30.37
CA PHE A 418 26.82 17.44 31.12
C PHE A 418 28.19 18.07 30.87
N LYS A 419 28.46 18.58 29.66
CA LYS A 419 29.67 19.36 29.38
C LYS A 419 29.70 20.63 30.23
N TRP A 420 28.60 21.35 30.29
CA TRP A 420 28.49 22.54 31.13
C TRP A 420 28.68 22.19 32.62
N GLU A 421 28.00 21.15 33.12
CA GLU A 421 28.16 20.71 34.52
C GLU A 421 29.61 20.33 34.85
N MET A 422 30.31 19.65 33.93
CA MET A 422 31.73 19.31 34.05
C MET A 422 32.61 20.57 34.11
N GLU A 423 32.30 21.61 33.34
CA GLU A 423 33.03 22.88 33.38
C GLU A 423 32.78 23.66 34.68
N LEU A 424 31.56 23.64 35.20
CA LEU A 424 31.20 24.32 36.45
C LEU A 424 31.72 23.59 37.69
N LYS A 425 31.76 22.26 37.67
CA LYS A 425 32.20 21.41 38.77
C LYS A 425 33.27 20.43 38.30
N PRO A 426 34.52 20.89 38.05
CA PRO A 426 35.59 20.05 37.51
C PRO A 426 36.00 18.89 38.42
N GLU A 427 35.67 18.96 39.71
CA GLU A 427 35.98 17.93 40.70
C GLU A 427 34.89 16.84 40.79
N ASP A 428 33.70 17.06 40.21
CA ASP A 428 32.64 16.05 40.20
C ASP A 428 32.85 15.08 39.02
N PRO A 429 33.12 13.78 39.26
CA PRO A 429 33.33 12.82 38.19
C PRO A 429 32.00 12.35 37.55
N LYS A 430 30.84 12.67 38.12
CA LYS A 430 29.54 12.17 37.67
C LYS A 430 29.18 12.62 36.23
N PRO A 431 29.32 13.89 35.84
CA PRO A 431 29.03 14.32 34.46
C PRO A 431 29.94 13.64 33.43
N VAL A 432 31.20 13.39 33.78
CA VAL A 432 32.18 12.70 32.93
C VAL A 432 31.78 11.24 32.67
N HIS A 433 31.32 10.54 33.71
CA HIS A 433 30.79 9.18 33.57
C HIS A 433 29.55 9.12 32.70
N LEU A 434 28.64 10.08 32.87
CA LEU A 434 27.42 10.17 32.07
C LEU A 434 27.76 10.46 30.61
N LEU A 435 28.66 11.40 30.31
CA LEU A 435 29.13 11.68 28.94
C LEU A 435 29.69 10.43 28.26
N SER A 436 30.56 9.68 28.93
CA SER A 436 31.10 8.41 28.42
C SER A 436 29.98 7.45 27.99
N LYS A 437 28.97 7.26 28.84
CA LYS A 437 27.81 6.40 28.54
C LYS A 437 26.99 6.92 27.37
N VAL A 438 26.70 8.21 27.32
CA VAL A 438 25.86 8.79 26.26
C VAL A 438 26.56 8.69 24.90
N TYR A 439 27.86 9.01 24.82
CA TYR A 439 28.63 8.83 23.59
C TYR A 439 28.67 7.37 23.13
N LEU A 440 28.77 6.41 24.06
CA LEU A 440 28.69 5.00 23.74
C LEU A 440 27.32 4.62 23.15
N THR A 441 26.21 5.15 23.70
CA THR A 441 24.86 4.90 23.18
C THR A 441 24.63 5.48 21.78
N LEU A 442 25.30 6.60 21.45
CA LEU A 442 25.30 7.19 20.11
C LEU A 442 26.22 6.46 19.12
N GLY A 443 26.96 5.46 19.58
CA GLY A 443 27.94 4.71 18.77
C GLY A 443 29.28 5.42 18.60
N ASN A 444 29.51 6.56 19.27
CA ASN A 444 30.74 7.32 19.18
C ASN A 444 31.79 6.80 20.19
N LYS A 445 32.50 5.75 19.77
CA LYS A 445 33.40 4.99 20.65
C LYS A 445 34.66 5.74 21.05
N ASP A 446 35.17 6.62 20.17
CA ASP A 446 36.42 7.33 20.42
C ASP A 446 36.22 8.38 21.53
N GLU A 447 35.19 9.20 21.42
CA GLU A 447 34.81 10.18 22.44
C GLU A 447 34.42 9.48 23.76
N ALA A 448 33.68 8.37 23.69
CA ALA A 448 33.36 7.58 24.89
C ALA A 448 34.64 7.09 25.60
N ALA A 449 35.65 6.63 24.85
CA ALA A 449 36.92 6.19 25.42
C ALA A 449 37.70 7.34 26.07
N VAL A 450 37.69 8.54 25.47
CA VAL A 450 38.33 9.74 26.04
C VAL A 450 37.70 10.10 27.38
N TYR A 451 36.36 10.23 27.44
CA TYR A 451 35.67 10.54 28.69
C TYR A 451 35.80 9.41 29.73
N GLN A 452 35.84 8.15 29.31
CA GLN A 452 36.07 7.03 30.22
C GLN A 452 37.47 7.09 30.86
N GLN A 453 38.50 7.46 30.10
CA GLN A 453 39.85 7.64 30.65
C GLN A 453 39.90 8.83 31.61
N LEU A 454 39.27 9.95 31.27
CA LEU A 454 39.18 11.12 32.14
C LEU A 454 38.48 10.77 33.46
N TYR A 455 37.37 10.03 33.42
CA TYR A 455 36.68 9.56 34.61
C TYR A 455 37.58 8.72 35.53
N LEU A 456 38.36 7.79 34.95
CA LEU A 456 39.31 6.97 35.71
C LEU A 456 40.45 7.79 36.34
N GLN A 457 40.83 8.91 35.71
CA GLN A 457 41.84 9.82 36.26
C GLN A 457 41.29 10.63 37.44
N MET A 458 40.03 11.06 37.39
CA MET A 458 39.35 11.80 38.47
C MET A 458 39.04 10.94 39.70
N GLN A 459 39.01 9.61 39.55
CA GLN A 459 38.80 8.66 40.65
C GLN A 459 40.07 8.30 41.43
N ARG A 460 41.25 8.74 40.97
CA ARG A 460 42.53 8.54 41.63
C ARG A 460 42.88 9.74 42.47
#